data_AF-A0A5C6XLE8-F1
#
_entry.id   AF-A0A5C6XLE8-F1
#
_cell.length_a   1.000
_cell.length_b   1.000
_cell.length_c   1.000
_cell.angle_alpha   90.00
_cell.angle_beta   90.00
_cell.angle_gamma   90.00
#
_symmetry.space_group_name_H-M   'P 1'
#
loop_
_entity.id
_entity.type
_entity.pdbx_description
1 polymer ?
#
loop_
_entity_poly.entity_id
_entity_poly.type
_entity_poly.pdbx_seq_one_letter_code
_entity_poly.pdbx_strand_id
1 'polypeptide(L)'
;MSRTTFKELKERADSIYQRYDAHFAGKARATRDLELLDTLLNELEAVIEEGKTEINGSRDPAIVSLLEMARDNQQVYRDERQAIVEAKEAGPISEEAARVIADANLVFGQYRRHFAGKDRRTRDMGLLMEIITDLEEVRARMKALVKSHRAEIEPNLQIVEDNLRMYRNEAHQVEAAQTQGTPQEQADLLATLANNQFSLYRDHFAGKSRHTRREGLLERMIEQLKRARASMQRLKKRGLRSQANDRNVGIITDNVKVYARELAAIKEAKAELTTEQIAGSLGSAANEVMAEYREHFAGQNRATRDLAKLSLMCDQLAEIGRQMHAIEVKSPLEMNAKNLDIVNDTRTMYEREYREVEKAKVGA
;
A
#
# COMPACT_ATOMS: atom_id res chain seq x y z
N MET A 1 -35.12 32.27 -6.24
CA MET A 1 -33.81 31.76 -5.81
C MET A 1 -33.18 31.06 -6.99
N SER A 2 -31.93 31.40 -7.33
CA SER A 2 -31.20 30.76 -8.43
C SER A 2 -31.00 29.29 -8.13
N ARG A 3 -31.26 28.41 -9.09
CA ARG A 3 -31.06 26.97 -8.96
C ARG A 3 -29.56 26.70 -9.04
N THR A 4 -28.96 26.15 -7.99
CA THR A 4 -27.51 25.86 -7.96
C THR A 4 -27.18 24.91 -9.10
N THR A 5 -26.21 25.27 -9.92
CA THR A 5 -25.83 24.47 -11.10
C THR A 5 -24.92 23.31 -10.69
N PHE A 6 -24.91 22.22 -11.47
CA PHE A 6 -23.97 21.11 -11.28
C PHE A 6 -22.51 21.59 -11.22
N LYS A 7 -22.15 22.60 -12.02
CA LYS A 7 -20.83 23.20 -12.03
C LYS A 7 -20.47 23.81 -10.68
N GLU A 8 -21.38 24.56 -10.06
CA GLU A 8 -21.17 25.18 -8.74
C GLU A 8 -21.05 24.13 -7.63
N LEU A 9 -21.87 23.07 -7.67
CA LEU A 9 -21.75 21.95 -6.71
C LEU A 9 -20.40 21.24 -6.82
N LYS A 10 -19.94 21.00 -8.06
CA LYS A 10 -18.65 20.37 -8.33
C LYS A 10 -17.48 21.25 -7.87
N GLU A 11 -17.49 22.54 -8.21
CA GLU A 11 -16.42 23.47 -7.81
C GLU A 11 -16.32 23.60 -6.28
N ARG A 12 -17.46 23.60 -5.57
CA ARG A 12 -17.48 23.56 -4.10
C ARG A 12 -16.90 22.27 -3.55
N ALA A 13 -17.30 21.12 -4.08
CA ALA A 13 -16.75 19.82 -3.67
C ALA A 13 -15.23 19.77 -3.90
N ASP A 14 -14.76 20.16 -5.08
CA ASP A 14 -13.33 20.20 -5.42
C ASP A 14 -12.53 21.15 -4.50
N SER A 15 -13.11 22.31 -4.15
CA SER A 15 -12.50 23.25 -3.20
C SER A 15 -12.37 22.65 -1.79
N ILE A 16 -13.40 21.95 -1.32
CA ILE A 16 -13.37 21.23 -0.03
C ILE A 16 -12.24 20.20 -0.05
N TYR A 17 -12.10 19.43 -1.14
CA TYR A 17 -11.07 18.40 -1.28
C TYR A 17 -9.66 19.00 -1.27
N GLN A 18 -9.44 20.11 -1.98
CA GLN A 18 -8.16 20.83 -1.97
C GLN A 18 -7.81 21.39 -0.59
N ARG A 19 -8.78 21.95 0.12
CA ARG A 19 -8.57 22.46 1.49
C ARG A 19 -8.27 21.32 2.45
N TYR A 20 -8.95 20.18 2.31
CA TYR A 20 -8.64 18.99 3.09
C TYR A 20 -7.18 18.56 2.84
N ASP A 21 -6.78 18.41 1.57
CA ASP A 21 -5.42 18.00 1.23
C ASP A 21 -4.37 18.99 1.76
N ALA A 22 -4.60 20.30 1.62
CA ALA A 22 -3.66 21.32 2.08
C ALA A 22 -3.50 21.38 3.61
N HIS A 23 -4.58 21.10 4.36
CA HIS A 23 -4.59 21.29 5.81
C HIS A 23 -4.41 20.02 6.63
N PHE A 24 -4.73 18.86 6.05
CA PHE A 24 -4.75 17.58 6.78
C PHE A 24 -3.75 16.59 6.21
N ALA A 25 -3.53 16.57 4.89
CA ALA A 25 -2.59 15.61 4.31
C ALA A 25 -1.16 15.90 4.78
N GLY A 26 -0.48 14.88 5.30
CA GLY A 26 0.93 14.99 5.69
C GLY A 26 1.21 15.69 7.02
N LYS A 27 0.21 16.02 7.83
CA LYS A 27 0.40 16.55 9.20
C LYS A 27 0.13 15.47 10.23
N ALA A 28 0.81 15.42 11.38
CA ALA A 28 0.39 14.46 12.42
C ALA A 28 -1.04 14.70 12.90
N ARG A 29 -1.80 13.62 13.10
CA ARG A 29 -3.20 13.69 13.55
C ARG A 29 -3.37 14.52 14.82
N ALA A 30 -2.43 14.43 15.77
CA ALA A 30 -2.46 15.22 17.00
C ALA A 30 -2.41 16.75 16.76
N THR A 31 -1.75 17.19 15.68
CA THR A 31 -1.56 18.61 15.32
C THR A 31 -2.60 19.12 14.32
N ARG A 32 -3.47 18.24 13.79
CA ARG A 32 -4.56 18.63 12.89
C ARG A 32 -5.65 19.41 13.62
N ASP A 33 -6.27 20.32 12.89
CA ASP A 33 -7.33 21.20 13.37
C ASP A 33 -8.70 20.51 13.24
N LEU A 34 -9.28 20.11 14.36
CA LEU A 34 -10.60 19.47 14.39
C LEU A 34 -11.72 20.41 13.97
N GLU A 35 -11.63 21.70 14.30
CA GLU A 35 -12.67 22.66 13.98
C GLU A 35 -12.74 22.91 12.47
N LEU A 36 -11.57 22.97 11.82
CA LEU A 36 -11.51 23.03 10.37
C LEU A 36 -12.08 21.77 9.71
N LEU A 37 -11.82 20.58 10.27
CA LEU A 37 -12.37 19.33 9.73
C LEU A 37 -13.89 19.27 9.86
N ASP A 38 -14.42 19.74 11.00
CA ASP A 38 -15.85 19.88 11.25
C ASP A 38 -16.49 20.88 10.28
N THR A 39 -15.78 21.97 9.97
CA THR A 39 -16.20 22.93 8.95
C THR A 39 -16.29 22.28 7.57
N LEU A 40 -15.26 21.55 7.14
CA LEU A 40 -15.26 20.87 5.84
C LEU A 40 -16.35 19.79 5.77
N LEU A 41 -16.59 19.06 6.86
CA LEU A 41 -17.68 18.07 6.96
C LEU A 41 -19.06 18.71 6.78
N ASN A 42 -19.30 19.84 7.43
CA ASN A 42 -20.56 20.58 7.34
C ASN A 42 -20.76 21.17 5.92
N GLU A 43 -19.70 21.73 5.33
CA GLU A 43 -19.73 22.25 3.96
C GLU A 43 -20.04 21.12 2.95
N LEU A 44 -19.43 19.94 3.15
CA LEU A 44 -19.65 18.77 2.30
C LEU A 44 -21.05 18.19 2.47
N GLU A 45 -21.59 18.20 3.69
CA GLU A 45 -22.99 17.85 3.96
C GLU A 45 -23.96 18.76 3.23
N ALA A 46 -23.71 20.08 3.23
CA ALA A 46 -24.52 21.03 2.49
C ALA A 46 -24.50 20.76 0.98
N VAL A 47 -23.33 20.45 0.40
CA VAL A 47 -23.21 20.04 -1.01
C VAL A 47 -24.04 18.79 -1.29
N ILE A 48 -24.04 17.82 -0.37
CA ILE A 48 -24.83 16.59 -0.50
C ILE A 48 -26.34 16.87 -0.47
N GLU A 49 -26.83 17.69 0.46
CA GLU A 49 -28.25 18.01 0.57
C GLU A 49 -28.77 18.87 -0.60
N GLU A 50 -27.97 19.84 -1.05
CA GLU A 50 -28.30 20.64 -2.23
C GLU A 50 -28.37 19.77 -3.49
N GLY A 51 -27.39 18.89 -3.72
CA GLY A 51 -27.43 18.01 -4.89
C GLY A 51 -28.54 16.96 -4.84
N LYS A 52 -28.96 16.48 -3.65
CA LYS A 52 -30.17 15.62 -3.51
C LYS A 52 -31.42 16.34 -3.98
N THR A 53 -31.53 17.64 -3.67
CA THR A 53 -32.66 18.48 -4.09
C THR A 53 -32.69 18.63 -5.61
N GLU A 54 -31.51 18.77 -6.25
CA GLU A 54 -31.40 18.80 -7.71
C GLU A 54 -31.73 17.45 -8.37
N ILE A 55 -31.31 16.32 -7.77
CA ILE A 55 -31.66 14.97 -8.26
C ILE A 55 -33.16 14.71 -8.30
N ASN A 56 -33.91 15.25 -7.33
CA ASN A 56 -35.37 15.10 -7.30
C ASN A 56 -36.06 15.81 -8.48
N GLY A 57 -35.36 16.71 -9.19
CA GLY A 57 -35.83 17.35 -10.41
C GLY A 57 -35.26 16.77 -11.72
N SER A 58 -34.23 15.92 -11.66
CA SER A 58 -33.54 15.30 -12.81
C SER A 58 -32.63 14.16 -12.35
N ARG A 59 -32.76 12.94 -12.90
CA ARG A 59 -31.81 11.82 -12.68
C ARG A 59 -30.54 12.00 -13.52
N ASP A 60 -29.87 13.14 -13.40
CA ASP A 60 -28.61 13.38 -14.08
C ASP A 60 -27.51 12.46 -13.50
N PRO A 61 -26.93 11.53 -14.29
CA PRO A 61 -25.87 10.65 -13.81
C PRO A 61 -24.65 11.39 -13.25
N ALA A 62 -24.36 12.59 -13.73
CA ALA A 62 -23.24 13.39 -13.25
C ALA A 62 -23.46 13.88 -11.81
N ILE A 63 -24.70 14.29 -11.47
CA ILE A 63 -25.06 14.71 -10.10
C ILE A 63 -25.06 13.50 -9.16
N VAL A 64 -25.55 12.33 -9.63
CA VAL A 64 -25.51 11.08 -8.86
C VAL A 64 -24.07 10.73 -8.48
N SER A 65 -23.16 10.72 -9.46
CA SER A 65 -21.75 10.42 -9.25
C SER A 65 -21.07 11.41 -8.29
N LEU A 66 -21.36 12.71 -8.42
CA LEU A 66 -20.84 13.74 -7.52
C LEU A 66 -21.30 13.51 -6.08
N LEU A 67 -22.56 13.16 -5.87
CA LEU A 67 -23.10 12.93 -4.52
C LEU A 67 -22.57 11.66 -3.88
N GLU A 68 -22.33 10.62 -4.66
CA GLU A 68 -21.67 9.42 -4.18
C GLU A 68 -20.23 9.73 -3.76
N MET A 69 -19.46 10.45 -4.60
CA MET A 69 -18.11 10.89 -4.25
C MET A 69 -18.09 11.78 -3.00
N ALA A 70 -19.03 12.71 -2.89
CA ALA A 70 -19.15 13.59 -1.72
C ALA A 70 -19.46 12.80 -0.44
N ARG A 71 -20.34 11.79 -0.49
CA ARG A 71 -20.65 10.94 0.68
C ARG A 71 -19.47 10.08 1.08
N ASP A 72 -18.73 9.54 0.12
CA ASP A 72 -17.52 8.76 0.39
C ASP A 72 -16.45 9.62 1.05
N ASN A 73 -16.18 10.81 0.52
CA ASN A 73 -15.25 11.75 1.14
C ASN A 73 -15.75 12.22 2.51
N GLN A 74 -17.06 12.42 2.70
CA GLN A 74 -17.63 12.72 4.00
C GLN A 74 -17.38 11.59 5.00
N GLN A 75 -17.48 10.33 4.57
CA GLN A 75 -17.15 9.19 5.42
C GLN A 75 -15.65 9.15 5.76
N VAL A 76 -14.77 9.40 4.78
CA VAL A 76 -13.32 9.53 5.01
C VAL A 76 -13.02 10.61 6.05
N TYR A 77 -13.67 11.77 5.94
CA TYR A 77 -13.44 12.89 6.86
C TYR A 77 -14.01 12.61 8.25
N ARG A 78 -15.13 11.90 8.36
CA ARG A 78 -15.68 11.45 9.66
C ARG A 78 -14.76 10.43 10.33
N ASP A 79 -14.23 9.49 9.55
CA ASP A 79 -13.27 8.50 10.01
C ASP A 79 -11.96 9.16 10.47
N GLU A 80 -11.46 10.13 9.71
CA GLU A 80 -10.27 10.90 10.07
C GLU A 80 -10.52 11.77 11.30
N ARG A 81 -11.71 12.38 11.43
CA ARG A 81 -12.10 13.13 12.62
C ARG A 81 -12.05 12.26 13.86
N GLN A 82 -12.61 11.05 13.79
CA GLN A 82 -12.57 10.10 14.89
C GLN A 82 -11.11 9.73 15.24
N ALA A 83 -10.27 9.46 14.22
CA ALA A 83 -8.85 9.16 14.43
C ALA A 83 -8.07 10.35 15.03
N ILE A 84 -8.41 11.59 14.68
CA ILE A 84 -7.82 12.80 15.28
C ILE A 84 -8.29 12.98 16.71
N VAL A 85 -9.58 12.75 17.01
CA VAL A 85 -10.12 12.78 18.37
C VAL A 85 -9.40 11.75 19.24
N GLU A 86 -9.33 10.50 18.80
CA GLU A 86 -8.59 9.43 19.49
C GLU A 86 -7.12 9.81 19.71
N ALA A 87 -6.47 10.40 18.70
CA ALA A 87 -5.09 10.86 18.81
C ALA A 87 -4.90 12.03 19.78
N LYS A 88 -5.92 12.88 19.99
CA LYS A 88 -5.89 13.99 20.96
C LYS A 88 -6.34 13.56 22.36
N GLU A 89 -7.27 12.60 22.47
CA GLU A 89 -7.80 12.04 23.73
C GLU A 89 -6.83 11.08 24.41
N ALA A 90 -6.00 10.36 23.64
CA ALA A 90 -4.92 9.52 24.17
C ALA A 90 -3.82 10.31 24.91
N GLY A 91 -4.02 11.62 25.13
CA GLY A 91 -3.01 12.55 25.59
C GLY A 91 -2.03 12.89 24.45
N PRO A 92 -1.01 13.73 24.71
CA PRO A 92 0.03 13.98 23.73
C PRO A 92 0.90 12.73 23.57
N ILE A 93 0.43 11.74 22.81
CA ILE A 93 1.32 10.78 22.17
C ILE A 93 2.27 11.63 21.33
N SER A 94 3.58 11.46 21.55
CA SER A 94 4.53 12.17 20.69
C SER A 94 4.27 11.76 19.24
N GLU A 95 4.35 12.73 18.33
CA GLU A 95 4.17 12.49 16.91
C GLU A 95 5.06 11.33 16.42
N GLU A 96 6.26 11.19 16.99
CA GLU A 96 7.18 10.09 16.73
C GLU A 96 6.64 8.71 17.18
N ALA A 97 6.04 8.62 18.38
CA ALA A 97 5.43 7.39 18.87
C ALA A 97 4.21 6.98 18.02
N ALA A 98 3.35 7.94 17.66
CA ALA A 98 2.22 7.69 16.79
C ALA A 98 2.65 7.20 15.39
N ARG A 99 3.68 7.81 14.80
CA ARG A 99 4.23 7.42 13.49
C ARG A 99 4.75 5.98 13.52
N VAL A 100 5.54 5.58 14.51
CA VAL A 100 6.09 4.21 14.55
C VAL A 100 5.01 3.15 14.79
N ILE A 101 3.95 3.48 15.53
CA ILE A 101 2.78 2.59 15.72
C ILE A 101 2.00 2.44 14.41
N ALA A 102 1.81 3.54 13.67
CA ALA A 102 1.17 3.50 12.36
C ALA A 102 1.97 2.63 11.38
N ASP A 103 3.30 2.76 11.35
CA ASP A 103 4.17 1.91 10.52
C ASP A 103 4.00 0.42 10.83
N ALA A 104 3.92 0.04 12.11
CA ALA A 104 3.64 -1.34 12.50
C ALA A 104 2.33 -1.86 11.90
N ASN A 105 1.27 -1.05 12.00
CA ASN A 105 -0.06 -1.41 11.48
C ASN A 105 -0.08 -1.54 9.96
N LEU A 106 0.70 -0.75 9.23
CA LEU A 106 0.87 -0.90 7.78
C LEU A 106 1.54 -2.23 7.43
N VAL A 107 2.58 -2.63 8.19
CA VAL A 107 3.23 -3.93 8.00
C VAL A 107 2.28 -5.10 8.31
N PHE A 108 1.47 -4.98 9.37
CA PHE A 108 0.44 -5.97 9.70
C PHE A 108 -0.65 -6.07 8.62
N GLY A 109 -1.07 -4.93 8.07
CA GLY A 109 -2.02 -4.85 6.96
C GLY A 109 -1.51 -5.60 5.73
N GLN A 110 -0.24 -5.35 5.36
CA GLN A 110 0.42 -6.03 4.25
C GLN A 110 0.50 -7.54 4.48
N TYR A 111 0.90 -8.00 5.67
CA TYR A 111 0.91 -9.41 5.99
C TYR A 111 -0.49 -10.04 5.83
N ARG A 112 -1.52 -9.40 6.38
CA ARG A 112 -2.90 -9.91 6.26
C ARG A 112 -3.32 -10.08 4.81
N ARG A 113 -3.17 -9.05 3.96
CA ARG A 113 -3.59 -9.12 2.54
C ARG A 113 -2.89 -10.21 1.75
N HIS A 114 -1.62 -10.48 2.08
CA HIS A 114 -0.79 -11.38 1.29
C HIS A 114 -0.70 -12.80 1.83
N PHE A 115 -0.92 -13.01 3.13
CA PHE A 115 -0.64 -14.30 3.78
C PHE A 115 -1.85 -14.87 4.52
N ALA A 116 -2.72 -14.06 5.13
CA ALA A 116 -3.84 -14.59 5.91
C ALA A 116 -4.82 -15.37 5.01
N GLY A 117 -5.21 -16.57 5.44
CA GLY A 117 -6.14 -17.44 4.69
C GLY A 117 -5.60 -18.04 3.38
N LYS A 118 -4.39 -17.67 2.91
CA LYS A 118 -3.84 -18.18 1.65
C LYS A 118 -3.11 -19.51 1.82
N ASP A 119 -3.07 -20.37 0.79
CA ASP A 119 -2.31 -21.61 0.84
C ASP A 119 -0.80 -21.32 0.97
N ARG A 120 -0.18 -21.86 2.02
CA ARG A 120 1.25 -21.74 2.33
C ARG A 120 2.15 -22.14 1.16
N ARG A 121 1.74 -23.09 0.33
CA ARG A 121 2.53 -23.52 -0.85
C ARG A 121 2.74 -22.36 -1.82
N THR A 122 1.73 -21.51 -1.99
CA THR A 122 1.72 -20.43 -3.00
C THR A 122 2.17 -19.07 -2.50
N ARG A 123 2.45 -18.93 -1.19
CA ARG A 123 2.85 -17.66 -0.57
C ARG A 123 4.21 -17.18 -1.08
N ASP A 124 4.35 -15.87 -1.29
CA ASP A 124 5.62 -15.26 -1.72
C ASP A 124 6.59 -15.18 -0.54
N MET A 125 7.56 -16.11 -0.50
CA MET A 125 8.60 -16.14 0.52
C MET A 125 9.44 -14.85 0.53
N GLY A 126 9.70 -14.26 -0.64
CA GLY A 126 10.46 -13.02 -0.72
C GLY A 126 9.75 -11.88 -0.01
N LEU A 127 8.45 -11.71 -0.28
CA LEU A 127 7.65 -10.69 0.38
C LEU A 127 7.55 -10.93 1.89
N LEU A 128 7.42 -12.20 2.33
CA LEU A 128 7.39 -12.52 3.76
C LEU A 128 8.67 -12.10 4.48
N MET A 129 9.82 -12.39 3.87
CA MET A 129 11.12 -11.98 4.43
C MET A 129 11.25 -10.46 4.48
N GLU A 130 10.73 -9.76 3.47
CA GLU A 130 10.71 -8.29 3.46
C GLU A 130 9.86 -7.71 4.59
N ILE A 131 8.63 -8.24 4.78
CA ILE A 131 7.73 -7.88 5.88
C ILE A 131 8.40 -8.13 7.24
N ILE A 132 9.14 -9.24 7.40
CA ILE A 132 9.89 -9.53 8.61
C ILE A 132 10.97 -8.46 8.85
N THR A 133 11.73 -8.09 7.82
CA THR A 133 12.74 -7.03 7.90
C THR A 133 12.13 -5.67 8.25
N ASP A 134 11.02 -5.30 7.62
CA ASP A 134 10.32 -4.04 7.94
C ASP A 134 9.85 -4.02 9.40
N LEU A 135 9.29 -5.14 9.88
CA LEU A 135 8.81 -5.25 11.26
C LEU A 135 9.96 -5.23 12.27
N GLU A 136 11.12 -5.77 11.91
CA GLU A 136 12.34 -5.68 12.72
C GLU A 136 12.85 -4.24 12.86
N GLU A 137 12.78 -3.47 11.78
CA GLU A 137 13.11 -2.04 11.79
C GLU A 137 12.13 -1.24 12.65
N VAL A 138 10.82 -1.47 12.48
CA VAL A 138 9.77 -0.89 13.34
C VAL A 138 10.02 -1.23 14.81
N ARG A 139 10.30 -2.49 15.12
CA ARG A 139 10.63 -2.94 16.49
C ARG A 139 11.85 -2.19 17.04
N ALA A 140 12.89 -2.00 16.24
CA ALA A 140 14.09 -1.26 16.67
C ALA A 140 13.77 0.20 17.00
N ARG A 141 12.97 0.87 16.15
CA ARG A 141 12.49 2.24 16.39
C ARG A 141 11.61 2.33 17.64
N MET A 142 10.68 1.39 17.83
CA MET A 142 9.88 1.31 19.06
C MET A 142 10.77 1.16 20.30
N LYS A 143 11.76 0.25 20.27
CA LYS A 143 12.70 0.07 21.39
C LYS A 143 13.46 1.34 21.76
N ALA A 144 13.80 2.17 20.79
CA ALA A 144 14.44 3.46 21.04
C ALA A 144 13.52 4.43 21.82
N LEU A 145 12.20 4.33 21.62
CA LEU A 145 11.19 5.22 22.22
C LEU A 145 10.65 4.74 23.57
N VAL A 146 10.89 3.48 23.97
CA VAL A 146 10.37 2.92 25.23
C VAL A 146 10.73 3.77 26.45
N LYS A 147 11.92 4.40 26.46
CA LYS A 147 12.36 5.21 27.60
C LYS A 147 11.58 6.53 27.74
N SER A 148 11.21 7.15 26.61
CA SER A 148 10.54 8.46 26.59
C SER A 148 9.01 8.37 26.45
N HIS A 149 8.48 7.27 25.93
CA HIS A 149 7.06 7.06 25.62
C HIS A 149 6.60 5.67 26.07
N ARG A 150 6.94 5.31 27.32
CA ARG A 150 6.78 3.94 27.83
C ARG A 150 5.33 3.46 27.75
N ALA A 151 4.38 4.28 28.19
CA ALA A 151 2.97 3.90 28.30
C ALA A 151 2.36 3.62 26.91
N GLU A 152 2.76 4.39 25.90
CA GLU A 152 2.27 4.27 24.53
C GLU A 152 2.97 3.14 23.77
N ILE A 153 4.27 2.98 23.96
CA ILE A 153 5.10 2.08 23.15
C ILE A 153 5.11 0.65 23.67
N GLU A 154 5.19 0.41 24.98
CA GLU A 154 5.43 -0.93 25.53
C GLU A 154 4.34 -1.96 25.14
N PRO A 155 3.03 -1.62 25.18
CA PRO A 155 1.98 -2.53 24.69
C PRO A 155 2.07 -2.81 23.19
N ASN A 156 2.36 -1.78 22.38
CA ASN A 156 2.49 -1.92 20.92
C ASN A 156 3.73 -2.72 20.52
N LEU A 157 4.83 -2.51 21.23
CA LEU A 157 6.07 -3.25 21.05
C LEU A 157 5.85 -4.75 21.32
N GLN A 158 5.08 -5.10 22.36
CA GLN A 158 4.73 -6.50 22.63
C GLN A 158 3.97 -7.14 21.46
N ILE A 159 2.97 -6.43 20.90
CA ILE A 159 2.22 -6.90 19.71
C ILE A 159 3.16 -7.10 18.51
N VAL A 160 4.10 -6.17 18.30
CA VAL A 160 5.12 -6.25 17.25
C VAL A 160 6.02 -7.47 17.45
N GLU A 161 6.48 -7.75 18.66
CA GLU A 161 7.33 -8.91 18.97
C GLU A 161 6.58 -10.23 18.78
N ASP A 162 5.30 -10.29 19.14
CA ASP A 162 4.43 -11.44 18.93
C ASP A 162 4.21 -11.73 17.44
N ASN A 163 3.86 -10.69 16.66
CA ASN A 163 3.72 -10.82 15.21
C ASN A 163 5.03 -11.22 14.53
N LEU A 164 6.16 -10.66 14.95
CA LEU A 164 7.46 -10.99 14.39
C LEU A 164 7.80 -12.48 14.59
N ARG A 165 7.54 -13.01 15.79
CA ARG A 165 7.68 -14.44 16.08
C ARG A 165 6.75 -15.28 15.20
N MET A 166 5.49 -14.86 15.03
CA MET A 166 4.55 -15.53 14.15
C MET A 166 5.01 -15.53 12.69
N TYR A 167 5.48 -14.40 12.15
CA TYR A 167 5.91 -14.28 10.76
C TYR A 167 7.17 -15.10 10.48
N ARG A 168 8.13 -15.12 11.41
CA ARG A 168 9.32 -15.99 11.31
C ARG A 168 8.95 -17.47 11.31
N ASN A 169 8.04 -17.88 12.20
CA ASN A 169 7.52 -19.25 12.17
C ASN A 169 6.79 -19.55 10.85
N GLU A 170 6.01 -18.61 10.34
CA GLU A 170 5.33 -18.75 9.06
C GLU A 170 6.33 -18.92 7.90
N ALA A 171 7.48 -18.24 7.92
CA ALA A 171 8.53 -18.45 6.91
C ALA A 171 9.05 -19.88 6.91
N HIS A 172 9.30 -20.48 8.07
CA HIS A 172 9.67 -21.89 8.17
C HIS A 172 8.56 -22.82 7.63
N GLN A 173 7.29 -22.50 7.92
CA GLN A 173 6.16 -23.30 7.46
C GLN A 173 5.94 -23.20 5.94
N VAL A 174 6.14 -22.02 5.35
CA VAL A 174 6.08 -21.82 3.89
C VAL A 174 7.20 -22.59 3.20
N GLU A 175 8.43 -22.53 3.72
CA GLU A 175 9.56 -23.29 3.17
C GLU A 175 9.29 -24.81 3.21
N ALA A 176 8.80 -25.30 4.34
CA ALA A 176 8.42 -26.70 4.49
C ALA A 176 7.30 -27.07 3.50
N ALA A 177 6.24 -26.28 3.41
CA ALA A 177 5.10 -26.54 2.52
C ALA A 177 5.50 -26.55 1.04
N GLN A 178 6.41 -25.66 0.63
CA GLN A 178 6.85 -25.55 -0.76
C GLN A 178 7.71 -26.74 -1.24
N THR A 179 8.24 -27.54 -0.31
CA THR A 179 9.03 -28.74 -0.62
C THR A 179 8.24 -30.04 -0.52
N GLN A 180 6.95 -29.97 -0.18
CA GLN A 180 6.06 -31.13 -0.10
C GLN A 180 5.51 -31.53 -1.48
N GLY A 181 5.03 -32.77 -1.57
CA GLY A 181 4.46 -33.34 -2.78
C GLY A 181 5.47 -34.03 -3.68
N THR A 182 4.97 -34.55 -4.80
CA THR A 182 5.78 -35.25 -5.81
C THR A 182 6.71 -34.28 -6.54
N PRO A 183 7.79 -34.75 -7.18
CA PRO A 183 8.66 -33.89 -7.98
C PRO A 183 7.92 -33.11 -9.08
N GLN A 184 6.85 -33.67 -9.65
CA GLN A 184 6.04 -33.00 -10.66
C GLN A 184 5.21 -31.86 -10.03
N GLU A 185 4.52 -32.13 -8.92
CA GLU A 185 3.77 -31.09 -8.18
C GLU A 185 4.67 -29.95 -7.70
N GLN A 186 5.91 -30.26 -7.28
CA GLN A 186 6.90 -29.24 -6.92
C GLN A 186 7.30 -28.40 -8.13
N ALA A 187 7.49 -29.00 -9.30
CA ALA A 187 7.82 -28.25 -10.53
C ALA A 187 6.67 -27.31 -10.94
N ASP A 188 5.43 -27.77 -10.85
CA ASP A 188 4.23 -26.97 -11.17
C ASP A 188 4.04 -25.83 -10.17
N LEU A 189 4.31 -26.07 -8.89
CA LEU A 189 4.32 -25.03 -7.87
C LEU A 189 5.38 -23.97 -8.15
N LEU A 190 6.61 -24.37 -8.46
CA LEU A 190 7.71 -23.45 -8.77
C LEU A 190 7.40 -22.61 -10.02
N ALA A 191 6.68 -23.17 -11.00
CA ALA A 191 6.23 -22.42 -12.17
C ALA A 191 5.18 -21.37 -11.80
N THR A 192 4.25 -21.71 -10.90
CA THR A 192 3.27 -20.77 -10.36
C THR A 192 3.95 -19.63 -9.61
N LEU A 193 4.91 -19.94 -8.74
CA LEU A 193 5.68 -18.93 -8.01
C LEU A 193 6.46 -18.00 -8.95
N ALA A 194 7.04 -18.52 -10.03
CA ALA A 194 7.71 -17.71 -11.05
C ALA A 194 6.73 -16.79 -11.80
N ASN A 195 5.55 -17.30 -12.18
CA ASN A 195 4.51 -16.50 -12.85
C ASN A 195 3.99 -15.37 -11.95
N ASN A 196 3.92 -15.58 -10.64
CA ASN A 196 3.58 -14.51 -9.69
C ASN A 196 4.62 -13.39 -9.72
N GLN A 197 5.92 -13.71 -9.84
CA GLN A 197 6.97 -12.69 -9.99
C GLN A 197 6.88 -11.96 -11.34
N PHE A 198 6.50 -12.65 -12.42
CA PHE A 198 6.28 -11.99 -13.72
C PHE A 198 5.09 -11.03 -13.68
N SER A 199 4.02 -11.40 -12.97
CA SER A 199 2.86 -10.53 -12.77
C SER A 199 3.24 -9.30 -11.96
N LEU A 200 3.99 -9.48 -10.87
CA LEU A 200 4.50 -8.38 -10.05
C LEU A 200 5.36 -7.40 -10.86
N TYR A 201 6.16 -7.89 -11.81
CA TYR A 201 6.92 -7.01 -12.72
C TYR A 201 5.99 -6.13 -13.56
N ARG A 202 4.96 -6.73 -14.16
CA ARG A 202 3.99 -5.99 -14.96
C ARG A 202 3.29 -4.92 -14.12
N ASP A 203 2.94 -5.24 -12.88
CA ASP A 203 2.12 -4.37 -12.04
C ASP A 203 2.91 -3.19 -11.44
N HIS A 204 4.23 -3.35 -11.23
CA HIS A 204 5.09 -2.31 -10.61
C HIS A 204 6.10 -1.64 -11.55
N PHE A 205 6.43 -2.25 -12.68
CA PHE A 205 7.50 -1.76 -13.57
C PHE A 205 6.99 -1.38 -14.96
N ALA A 206 6.04 -2.12 -15.53
CA ALA A 206 5.56 -1.83 -16.88
C ALA A 206 4.84 -0.47 -16.92
N GLY A 207 5.23 0.39 -17.87
CA GLY A 207 4.64 1.72 -18.05
C GLY A 207 5.00 2.77 -16.98
N LYS A 208 5.73 2.40 -15.92
CA LYS A 208 6.13 3.34 -14.83
C LYS A 208 7.47 4.03 -15.13
N SER A 209 7.74 5.22 -14.59
CA SER A 209 9.05 5.87 -14.76
C SER A 209 10.17 5.09 -14.08
N ARG A 210 11.38 5.04 -14.67
CA ARG A 210 12.56 4.42 -14.01
C ARG A 210 12.95 5.12 -12.71
N HIS A 211 12.64 6.42 -12.59
CA HIS A 211 12.98 7.21 -11.41
C HIS A 211 12.14 6.83 -10.18
N THR A 212 11.00 6.17 -10.38
CA THR A 212 10.04 5.85 -9.31
C THR A 212 9.97 4.36 -8.97
N ARG A 213 10.56 3.50 -9.82
CA ARG A 213 10.66 2.05 -9.59
C ARG A 213 11.62 1.74 -8.44
N ARG A 214 11.22 0.87 -7.50
CA ARG A 214 12.07 0.46 -6.37
C ARG A 214 13.08 -0.61 -6.80
N GLU A 215 14.36 -0.32 -6.62
CA GLU A 215 15.46 -1.26 -6.92
C GLU A 215 15.36 -2.54 -6.09
N GLY A 216 15.13 -2.41 -4.78
CA GLY A 216 15.02 -3.53 -3.86
C GLY A 216 13.91 -4.53 -4.22
N LEU A 217 12.81 -4.06 -4.80
CA LEU A 217 11.74 -4.94 -5.29
C LEU A 217 12.22 -5.79 -6.47
N LEU A 218 12.91 -5.18 -7.43
CA LEU A 218 13.43 -5.89 -8.59
C LEU A 218 14.54 -6.86 -8.21
N GLU A 219 15.41 -6.48 -7.28
CA GLU A 219 16.43 -7.34 -6.68
C GLU A 219 15.79 -8.56 -6.01
N ARG A 220 14.75 -8.37 -5.19
CA ARG A 220 13.98 -9.45 -4.57
C ARG A 220 13.39 -10.40 -5.61
N MET A 221 12.77 -9.87 -6.66
CA MET A 221 12.18 -10.66 -7.74
C MET A 221 13.23 -11.50 -8.47
N ILE A 222 14.39 -10.91 -8.79
CA ILE A 222 15.52 -11.60 -9.41
C ILE A 222 15.97 -12.77 -8.53
N GLU A 223 16.11 -12.56 -7.22
CA GLU A 223 16.53 -13.61 -6.29
C GLU A 223 15.49 -14.72 -6.15
N GLN A 224 14.19 -14.39 -6.12
CA GLN A 224 13.12 -15.40 -6.10
C GLN A 224 13.13 -16.25 -7.38
N LEU A 225 13.27 -15.62 -8.55
CA LEU A 225 13.38 -16.33 -9.83
C LEU A 225 14.62 -17.23 -9.88
N LYS A 226 15.77 -16.76 -9.38
CA LYS A 226 16.98 -17.61 -9.28
C LYS A 226 16.75 -18.81 -8.37
N ARG A 227 16.09 -18.64 -7.22
CA ARG A 227 15.75 -19.73 -6.29
C ARG A 227 14.80 -20.74 -6.92
N ALA A 228 13.76 -20.27 -7.62
CA ALA A 228 12.82 -21.13 -8.34
C ALA A 228 13.55 -21.96 -9.42
N ARG A 229 14.37 -21.30 -10.24
CA ARG A 229 15.20 -21.96 -11.26
C ARG A 229 16.12 -23.01 -10.67
N ALA A 230 16.85 -22.69 -9.59
CA ALA A 230 17.75 -23.62 -8.93
C ALA A 230 17.00 -24.85 -8.39
N SER A 231 15.80 -24.65 -7.85
CA SER A 231 14.94 -25.73 -7.35
C SER A 231 14.44 -26.63 -8.49
N MET A 232 13.97 -26.06 -9.60
CA MET A 232 13.57 -26.80 -10.80
C MET A 232 14.74 -27.62 -11.38
N GLN A 233 15.95 -27.07 -11.39
CA GLN A 233 17.16 -27.78 -11.82
C GLN A 233 17.53 -28.92 -10.86
N ARG A 234 17.33 -28.75 -9.54
CA ARG A 234 17.52 -29.84 -8.57
C ARG A 234 16.51 -30.97 -8.79
N LEU A 235 15.25 -30.67 -9.09
CA LEU A 235 14.26 -31.69 -9.42
C LEU A 235 14.68 -32.51 -10.64
N LYS A 236 15.20 -31.85 -11.68
CA LYS A 236 15.77 -32.54 -12.86
C LYS A 236 16.93 -33.46 -12.48
N LYS A 237 17.88 -32.97 -11.67
CA LYS A 237 19.01 -33.79 -11.18
C LYS A 237 18.54 -34.99 -10.34
N ARG A 238 17.40 -34.88 -9.66
CA ARG A 238 16.76 -35.97 -8.89
C ARG A 238 15.90 -36.91 -9.75
N GLY A 239 15.93 -36.77 -11.08
CA GLY A 239 15.28 -37.70 -12.01
C GLY A 239 13.95 -37.22 -12.57
N LEU A 240 13.49 -35.99 -12.28
CA LEU A 240 12.31 -35.44 -12.95
C LEU A 240 12.58 -35.31 -14.46
N ARG A 241 11.80 -36.02 -15.27
CA ARG A 241 11.81 -35.95 -16.74
C ARG A 241 10.57 -35.21 -17.22
N SER A 242 10.62 -33.87 -17.24
CA SER A 242 9.50 -33.02 -17.66
C SER A 242 9.96 -31.96 -18.63
N GLN A 243 9.43 -31.99 -19.86
CA GLN A 243 9.71 -30.98 -20.88
C GLN A 243 9.18 -29.60 -20.46
N ALA A 244 8.05 -29.55 -19.75
CA ALA A 244 7.49 -28.32 -19.22
C ALA A 244 8.45 -27.66 -18.22
N ASN A 245 9.01 -28.44 -17.29
CA ASN A 245 10.03 -27.96 -16.34
C ASN A 245 11.26 -27.40 -17.07
N ASP A 246 11.73 -28.09 -18.12
CA ASP A 246 12.88 -27.62 -18.92
C ASP A 246 12.61 -26.28 -19.61
N ARG A 247 11.41 -26.12 -20.20
CA ARG A 247 10.98 -24.83 -20.80
C ARG A 247 10.89 -23.73 -19.75
N ASN A 248 10.30 -24.02 -18.59
CA ASN A 248 10.16 -23.05 -17.50
C ASN A 248 11.52 -22.56 -16.98
N VAL A 249 12.51 -23.46 -16.84
CA VAL A 249 13.89 -23.09 -16.49
C VAL A 249 14.49 -22.12 -17.52
N GLY A 250 14.21 -22.34 -18.81
CA GLY A 250 14.61 -21.43 -19.89
C GLY A 250 13.97 -20.05 -19.75
N ILE A 251 12.65 -19.98 -19.63
CA ILE A 251 11.89 -18.73 -19.48
C ILE A 251 12.38 -17.92 -18.26
N ILE A 252 12.56 -18.59 -17.12
CA ILE A 252 13.06 -17.95 -15.91
C ILE A 252 14.48 -17.41 -16.12
N THR A 253 15.34 -18.16 -16.80
CA THR A 253 16.71 -17.73 -17.10
C THR A 253 16.75 -16.46 -17.93
N ASP A 254 15.89 -16.35 -18.94
CA ASP A 254 15.84 -15.18 -19.80
C ASP A 254 15.25 -13.97 -19.09
N ASN A 255 14.17 -14.16 -18.31
CA ASN A 255 13.59 -13.09 -17.50
C ASN A 255 14.57 -12.55 -16.44
N VAL A 256 15.35 -13.41 -15.78
CA VAL A 256 16.41 -12.96 -14.85
C VAL A 256 17.41 -12.03 -15.54
N LYS A 257 17.79 -12.31 -16.80
CA LYS A 257 18.70 -11.42 -17.56
C LYS A 257 18.03 -10.09 -17.90
N VAL A 258 16.75 -10.11 -18.28
CA VAL A 258 15.98 -8.90 -18.58
C VAL A 258 15.87 -8.02 -17.33
N TYR A 259 15.50 -8.60 -16.20
CA TYR A 259 15.34 -7.87 -14.94
C TYR A 259 16.68 -7.33 -14.42
N ALA A 260 17.78 -8.09 -14.55
CA ALA A 260 19.10 -7.60 -14.17
C ALA A 260 19.55 -6.40 -15.02
N ARG A 261 19.26 -6.40 -16.32
CA ARG A 261 19.52 -5.24 -17.19
C ARG A 261 18.65 -4.05 -16.82
N GLU A 262 17.37 -4.29 -16.54
CA GLU A 262 16.47 -3.22 -16.12
C GLU A 262 16.87 -2.62 -14.77
N LEU A 263 17.35 -3.44 -13.82
CA LEU A 263 17.90 -2.96 -12.55
C LEU A 263 19.10 -2.03 -12.77
N ALA A 264 20.01 -2.39 -13.67
CA ALA A 264 21.15 -1.53 -14.01
C ALA A 264 20.68 -0.21 -14.63
N ALA A 265 19.71 -0.25 -15.55
CA ALA A 265 19.14 0.94 -16.17
C ALA A 265 18.38 1.85 -15.18
N ILE A 266 17.71 1.27 -14.17
CA ILE A 266 17.09 2.03 -13.08
C ILE A 266 18.16 2.73 -12.25
N LYS A 267 19.23 2.03 -11.88
CA LYS A 267 20.35 2.59 -11.11
C LYS A 267 21.02 3.74 -11.85
N GLU A 268 21.27 3.57 -13.15
CA GLU A 268 21.82 4.60 -14.03
C GLU A 268 20.90 5.82 -14.10
N ALA A 269 19.61 5.63 -14.41
CA ALA A 269 18.65 6.72 -14.50
C ALA A 269 18.48 7.50 -13.18
N LYS A 270 18.59 6.83 -12.03
CA LYS A 270 18.54 7.49 -10.72
C LYS A 270 19.83 8.21 -10.35
N ALA A 271 20.98 7.71 -10.82
CA ALA A 271 22.27 8.35 -10.54
C ALA A 271 22.41 9.73 -11.23
N GLU A 272 21.63 9.99 -12.28
CA GLU A 272 21.56 11.29 -12.96
C GLU A 272 20.73 12.34 -12.20
N LEU A 273 19.98 11.93 -11.18
CA LEU A 273 19.08 12.81 -10.42
C LEU A 273 19.64 13.17 -9.05
N THR A 274 19.31 14.37 -8.58
CA THR A 274 19.51 14.73 -7.17
C THR A 274 18.47 14.04 -6.29
N THR A 275 18.77 13.93 -5.00
CA THR A 275 17.83 13.37 -4.00
C THR A 275 16.48 14.09 -4.02
N GLU A 276 16.47 15.42 -4.18
CA GLU A 276 15.25 16.23 -4.27
C GLU A 276 14.42 15.89 -5.51
N GLN A 277 15.06 15.67 -6.66
CA GLN A 277 14.39 15.27 -7.91
C GLN A 277 13.79 13.87 -7.79
N ILE A 278 14.48 12.94 -7.12
CA ILE A 278 13.95 11.61 -6.83
C ILE A 278 12.73 11.73 -5.90
N ALA A 279 12.83 12.48 -4.80
CA ALA A 279 11.73 12.70 -3.87
C ALA A 279 10.50 13.33 -4.57
N GLY A 280 10.71 14.30 -5.45
CA GLY A 280 9.64 14.91 -6.26
C GLY A 280 9.00 13.92 -7.25
N SER A 281 9.81 13.06 -7.89
CA SER A 281 9.32 12.01 -8.79
C SER A 281 8.46 10.98 -8.03
N LEU A 282 8.89 10.59 -6.82
CA LEU A 282 8.13 9.69 -5.95
C LEU A 282 6.81 10.29 -5.49
N GLY A 283 6.79 11.58 -5.13
CA GLY A 283 5.55 12.30 -4.81
C GLY A 283 4.56 12.33 -5.98
N SER A 284 5.07 12.55 -7.20
CA SER A 284 4.25 12.51 -8.42
C SER A 284 3.66 11.11 -8.67
N ALA A 285 4.46 10.06 -8.50
CA ALA A 285 3.97 8.68 -8.61
C ALA A 285 2.93 8.33 -7.54
N ALA A 286 3.06 8.86 -6.32
CA ALA A 286 2.04 8.68 -5.29
C ALA A 286 0.71 9.31 -5.72
N ASN A 287 0.75 10.53 -6.26
CA ASN A 287 -0.43 11.23 -6.76
C ASN A 287 -1.13 10.47 -7.91
N GLU A 288 -0.38 9.79 -8.78
CA GLU A 288 -0.96 8.93 -9.82
C GLU A 288 -1.77 7.78 -9.22
N VAL A 289 -1.23 7.09 -8.21
CA VAL A 289 -1.94 6.00 -7.51
C VAL A 289 -3.19 6.55 -6.81
N MET A 290 -3.09 7.74 -6.21
CA MET A 290 -4.22 8.40 -5.56
C MET A 290 -5.32 8.84 -6.54
N ALA A 291 -4.92 9.26 -7.74
CA ALA A 291 -5.87 9.54 -8.82
C ALA A 291 -6.60 8.27 -9.28
N GLU A 292 -5.89 7.15 -9.42
CA GLU A 292 -6.47 5.86 -9.80
C GLU A 292 -7.53 5.38 -8.78
N TYR A 293 -7.30 5.59 -7.49
CA TYR A 293 -8.31 5.31 -6.46
C TYR A 293 -9.55 6.19 -6.61
N ARG A 294 -9.37 7.50 -6.83
CA ARG A 294 -10.51 8.43 -7.03
C ARG A 294 -11.34 8.07 -8.25
N GLU A 295 -10.70 7.58 -9.31
CA GLU A 295 -11.40 7.19 -10.54
C GLU A 295 -12.19 5.89 -10.38
N HIS A 296 -11.62 4.90 -9.70
CA HIS A 296 -12.16 3.53 -9.72
C HIS A 296 -12.81 3.05 -8.41
N PHE A 297 -12.69 3.81 -7.32
CA PHE A 297 -13.19 3.38 -6.02
C PHE A 297 -14.09 4.42 -5.37
N ALA A 298 -13.74 5.71 -5.48
CA ALA A 298 -14.57 6.76 -4.89
C ALA A 298 -15.99 6.78 -5.49
N GLY A 299 -16.99 6.78 -4.63
CA GLY A 299 -18.42 6.74 -4.95
C GLY A 299 -18.98 5.37 -5.30
N GLN A 300 -18.16 4.33 -5.52
CA GLN A 300 -18.66 3.03 -5.96
C GLN A 300 -19.18 2.17 -4.80
N ASN A 301 -20.13 1.26 -5.04
CA ASN A 301 -20.54 0.33 -3.99
C ASN A 301 -19.38 -0.61 -3.59
N ARG A 302 -19.11 -0.77 -2.28
CA ARG A 302 -18.05 -1.66 -1.78
C ARG A 302 -18.17 -3.10 -2.28
N ALA A 303 -19.38 -3.62 -2.48
CA ALA A 303 -19.58 -4.97 -3.02
C ALA A 303 -19.07 -5.11 -4.47
N THR A 304 -19.11 -4.03 -5.27
CA THR A 304 -18.74 -4.04 -6.69
C THR A 304 -17.29 -3.64 -6.95
N ARG A 305 -16.60 -3.02 -5.98
CA ARG A 305 -15.19 -2.58 -6.11
C ARG A 305 -14.24 -3.75 -6.41
N ASP A 306 -13.20 -3.49 -7.20
CA ASP A 306 -12.17 -4.48 -7.53
C ASP A 306 -11.14 -4.58 -6.40
N LEU A 307 -11.26 -5.65 -5.61
CA LEU A 307 -10.39 -5.89 -4.46
C LEU A 307 -8.92 -6.14 -4.86
N ALA A 308 -8.68 -6.72 -6.04
CA ALA A 308 -7.31 -6.98 -6.53
C ALA A 308 -6.63 -5.65 -6.90
N LYS A 309 -7.36 -4.76 -7.58
CA LYS A 309 -6.86 -3.42 -7.91
C LYS A 309 -6.60 -2.57 -6.66
N LEU A 310 -7.46 -2.65 -5.64
CA LEU A 310 -7.21 -1.98 -4.35
C LEU A 310 -5.96 -2.53 -3.65
N SER A 311 -5.78 -3.86 -3.65
CA SER A 311 -4.56 -4.47 -3.12
C SER A 311 -3.30 -3.96 -3.83
N LEU A 312 -3.35 -3.85 -5.16
CA LEU A 312 -2.23 -3.35 -5.95
C LEU A 312 -1.88 -1.91 -5.59
N MET A 313 -2.88 -1.03 -5.41
CA MET A 313 -2.63 0.36 -4.99
C MET A 313 -1.99 0.43 -3.60
N CYS A 314 -2.42 -0.41 -2.64
CA CYS A 314 -1.76 -0.52 -1.34
C CYS A 314 -0.28 -0.91 -1.49
N ASP A 315 0.02 -1.87 -2.36
CA ASP A 315 1.37 -2.35 -2.59
C ASP A 315 2.22 -1.29 -3.31
N GLN A 316 1.69 -0.60 -4.32
CA GLN A 316 2.38 0.49 -5.01
C GLN A 316 2.74 1.64 -4.06
N LEU A 317 1.81 2.06 -3.20
CA LEU A 317 2.11 3.07 -2.18
C LEU A 317 3.12 2.57 -1.15
N ALA A 318 3.13 1.27 -0.81
CA ALA A 318 4.16 0.70 0.05
C ALA A 318 5.55 0.79 -0.60
N GLU A 319 5.67 0.47 -1.88
CA GLU A 319 6.94 0.56 -2.62
C GLU A 319 7.45 2.00 -2.74
N ILE A 320 6.55 2.98 -2.89
CA ILE A 320 6.87 4.40 -2.87
C ILE A 320 7.31 4.84 -1.47
N GLY A 321 6.53 4.49 -0.44
CA GLY A 321 6.79 4.85 0.96
C GLY A 321 8.14 4.34 1.46
N ARG A 322 8.53 3.10 1.10
CA ARG A 322 9.87 2.58 1.44
C ARG A 322 11.01 3.38 0.80
N GLN A 323 10.83 3.86 -0.43
CA GLN A 323 11.85 4.69 -1.08
C GLN A 323 11.94 6.06 -0.43
N MET A 324 10.81 6.69 -0.12
CA MET A 324 10.77 7.97 0.59
C MET A 324 11.35 7.86 2.00
N HIS A 325 11.07 6.77 2.72
CA HIS A 325 11.66 6.50 4.03
C HIS A 325 13.19 6.31 3.93
N ALA A 326 13.67 5.58 2.92
CA ALA A 326 15.10 5.42 2.69
C ALA A 326 15.82 6.76 2.37
N ILE A 327 15.11 7.69 1.70
CA ILE A 327 15.60 9.06 1.51
C ILE A 327 15.63 9.79 2.85
N GLU A 328 14.56 9.74 3.63
CA GLU A 328 14.43 10.42 4.92
C GLU A 328 15.56 10.04 5.88
N VAL A 329 15.90 8.75 5.95
CA VAL A 329 16.98 8.25 6.80
C VAL A 329 18.37 8.74 6.32
N LYS A 330 18.59 8.86 5.01
CA LYS A 330 19.90 9.19 4.43
C LYS A 330 20.16 10.68 4.25
N SER A 331 19.13 11.42 3.86
CA SER A 331 19.18 12.84 3.52
C SER A 331 17.78 13.43 3.79
N PRO A 332 17.49 13.84 5.04
CA PRO A 332 16.20 14.40 5.40
C PRO A 332 15.88 15.63 4.53
N LEU A 333 14.70 15.63 3.92
CA LEU A 333 14.21 16.74 3.09
C LEU A 333 12.79 17.08 3.53
N GLU A 334 12.50 18.35 3.84
CA GLU A 334 11.18 18.76 4.33
C GLU A 334 10.05 18.35 3.37
N MET A 335 10.27 18.50 2.06
CA MET A 335 9.32 18.05 1.03
C MET A 335 9.11 16.53 1.06
N ASN A 336 10.17 15.75 1.25
CA ASN A 336 10.08 14.29 1.33
C ASN A 336 9.32 13.85 2.58
N ALA A 337 9.61 14.46 3.74
CA ALA A 337 8.91 14.18 4.99
C ALA A 337 7.39 14.40 4.84
N LYS A 338 6.98 15.54 4.26
CA LYS A 338 5.55 15.81 3.96
C LYS A 338 4.95 14.78 3.01
N ASN A 339 5.63 14.46 1.91
CA ASN A 339 5.15 13.46 0.95
C ASN A 339 5.03 12.06 1.58
N LEU A 340 5.99 11.68 2.43
CA LEU A 340 5.98 10.39 3.13
C LEU A 340 4.80 10.31 4.11
N ASP A 341 4.51 11.39 4.85
CA ASP A 341 3.35 11.43 5.74
C ASP A 341 2.04 11.28 4.94
N ILE A 342 1.89 11.98 3.80
CA ILE A 342 0.74 11.83 2.89
C ILE A 342 0.60 10.38 2.38
N VAL A 343 1.70 9.77 1.97
CA VAL A 343 1.72 8.37 1.50
C VAL A 343 1.29 7.43 2.62
N ASN A 344 1.81 7.59 3.83
CA ASN A 344 1.49 6.71 4.96
C ASN A 344 0.04 6.85 5.44
N ASP A 345 -0.50 8.08 5.45
CA ASP A 345 -1.92 8.32 5.73
C ASP A 345 -2.81 7.64 4.70
N THR A 346 -2.48 7.81 3.42
CA THR A 346 -3.26 7.24 2.32
C THR A 346 -3.19 5.72 2.32
N ARG A 347 -2.01 5.15 2.62
CA ARG A 347 -1.87 3.71 2.83
C ARG A 347 -2.78 3.25 3.95
N THR A 348 -2.78 3.93 5.10
CA THR A 348 -3.64 3.58 6.24
C THR A 348 -5.12 3.57 5.82
N MET A 349 -5.54 4.56 5.04
CA MET A 349 -6.89 4.62 4.50
C MET A 349 -7.20 3.45 3.55
N TYR A 350 -6.33 3.15 2.58
CA TYR A 350 -6.55 2.05 1.63
C TYR A 350 -6.51 0.67 2.30
N GLU A 351 -5.65 0.49 3.30
CA GLU A 351 -5.62 -0.71 4.13
C GLU A 351 -6.94 -0.95 4.84
N ARG A 352 -7.54 0.11 5.38
CA ARG A 352 -8.86 0.05 6.01
C ARG A 352 -9.94 -0.25 4.97
N GLU A 353 -9.95 0.48 3.85
CA GLU A 353 -10.94 0.29 2.80
C GLU A 353 -10.88 -1.13 2.21
N TYR A 354 -9.68 -1.69 2.04
CA TYR A 354 -9.51 -3.07 1.61
C TYR A 354 -10.26 -4.05 2.54
N ARG A 355 -10.14 -3.88 3.86
CA ARG A 355 -10.82 -4.72 4.84
C ARG A 355 -12.34 -4.58 4.76
N GLU A 356 -12.83 -3.36 4.54
CA GLU A 356 -14.27 -3.10 4.44
C GLU A 356 -14.87 -3.64 3.14
N VAL A 357 -14.15 -3.52 2.01
CA VAL A 357 -14.54 -4.14 0.73
C VAL A 357 -14.52 -5.68 0.85
N GLU A 358 -13.49 -6.25 1.48
CA GLU A 358 -13.40 -7.69 1.72
C GLU A 358 -14.57 -8.20 2.56
N LYS A 359 -14.89 -7.53 3.68
CA LYS A 359 -16.07 -7.86 4.50
C LYS A 359 -17.38 -7.77 3.72
N ALA A 360 -17.56 -6.69 2.94
CA ALA A 360 -18.77 -6.48 2.15
C ALA A 360 -18.98 -7.57 1.09
N LYS A 361 -17.89 -8.13 0.54
CA LYS A 361 -17.95 -9.23 -0.44
C LYS A 361 -18.16 -10.62 0.19
N VAL A 362 -17.77 -10.82 1.45
CA VAL A 362 -18.02 -12.08 2.19
C VAL A 362 -19.43 -12.12 2.77
N GLY A 363 -20.01 -10.95 3.08
CA GLY A 363 -21.37 -10.82 3.61
C GLY A 363 -22.48 -10.64 2.56
N ALA A 364 -22.13 -10.63 1.26
CA ALA A 364 -23.05 -10.64 0.13
C ALA A 364 -23.07 -12.04 -0.50
#